data_AF-A0A7C8ZAB3-F1
#
_entry.id   AF-A0A7C8ZAB3-F1
#
_cell.length_a   1.000
_cell.length_b   1.000
_cell.length_c   1.000
_cell.angle_alpha   90.00
_cell.angle_beta   90.00
_cell.angle_gamma   90.00
#
_symmetry.space_group_name_H-M   'P 1'
#
loop_
_entity.id
_entity.type
_entity.pdbx_description
1 polymer ?
#
loop_
_entity_poly.entity_id
_entity_poly.type
_entity_poly.pdbx_seq_one_letter_code
_entity_poly.pdbx_strand_id
1 'polypeptide(L)'
;TPEMRNTSLQLQGPCYPVIYPSVNVFWSCQFIARPSNVSLQHWQQMGGVKINEGLEIDKAIHNEINSHSAVLKRYMADIGKAWPVLIVCGGILPLFLSVIWLLLIRHFVPGMPWITVALFNVLILSVTMFFYLKAGWIGNDAVTPIVGEHDPYIHVYGRELNHIRATAILMTIVTAFSILASIAIVRRILMATSV
;
A
#
# COMPACT_ATOMS: atom_id res chain seq x y z
N THR A 1 26.96 11.02 -45.51
CA THR A 1 26.33 11.12 -46.85
C THR A 1 26.86 10.01 -47.75
N PRO A 2 26.16 9.61 -48.84
CA PRO A 2 26.67 8.61 -49.79
C PRO A 2 28.00 9.04 -50.44
N GLU A 3 28.19 10.35 -50.64
CA GLU A 3 29.47 10.96 -51.04
C GLU A 3 30.62 10.60 -50.09
N MET A 4 30.46 10.85 -48.77
CA MET A 4 31.49 10.53 -47.77
C MET A 4 31.83 9.03 -47.71
N ARG A 5 30.87 8.15 -48.04
CA ARG A 5 31.12 6.70 -48.12
C ARG A 5 32.03 6.37 -49.31
N ASN A 6 31.82 7.00 -50.45
CA ASN A 6 32.58 6.74 -51.67
C ASN A 6 34.01 7.29 -51.56
N THR A 7 34.17 8.46 -50.94
CA THR A 7 35.49 9.04 -50.71
C THR A 7 36.27 8.26 -49.64
N SER A 8 35.60 7.72 -48.60
CA SER A 8 36.21 6.79 -47.64
C SER A 8 36.70 5.49 -48.29
N LEU A 9 36.02 4.99 -49.33
CA LEU A 9 36.46 3.80 -50.08
C LEU A 9 37.70 4.10 -50.95
N GLN A 10 37.90 5.35 -51.34
CA GLN A 10 39.05 5.83 -52.10
C GLN A 10 40.19 6.36 -51.21
N LEU A 11 40.15 6.09 -49.90
CA LEU A 11 41.16 6.52 -48.93
C LEU A 11 41.30 8.06 -48.87
N GLN A 12 40.26 8.80 -49.26
CA GLN A 12 40.22 10.26 -49.21
C GLN A 12 39.02 10.67 -48.36
N GLY A 13 39.26 10.96 -47.09
CA GLY A 13 38.20 11.43 -46.21
C GLY A 13 38.78 12.17 -45.02
N PRO A 14 37.97 12.98 -44.32
CA PRO A 14 38.39 13.69 -43.11
C PRO A 14 38.82 12.74 -41.97
N CYS A 15 38.58 11.44 -42.12
CA CYS A 15 38.97 10.38 -41.19
C CYS A 15 40.11 9.48 -41.73
N TYR A 16 40.75 9.83 -42.85
CA TYR A 16 41.91 9.11 -43.39
C TYR A 16 43.22 9.86 -43.07
N PRO A 17 44.29 9.16 -42.63
CA PRO A 17 44.39 7.73 -42.37
C PRO A 17 43.66 7.29 -41.10
N VAL A 18 42.97 6.15 -41.16
CA VAL A 18 42.25 5.54 -40.03
C VAL A 18 43.26 4.89 -39.09
N ILE A 19 43.82 5.68 -38.17
CA ILE A 19 44.79 5.19 -37.19
C ILE A 19 44.10 4.24 -36.20
N TYR A 20 42.90 4.60 -35.75
CA TYR A 20 42.07 3.81 -34.82
C TYR A 20 40.90 3.15 -35.56
N PRO A 21 40.67 1.83 -35.42
CA PRO A 21 39.53 1.15 -36.00
C PRO A 21 38.24 1.75 -35.42
N SER A 22 37.24 1.97 -36.27
CA SER A 22 35.95 2.48 -35.84
C SER A 22 34.84 1.51 -36.22
N VAL A 23 33.78 1.48 -35.41
CA VAL A 23 32.51 0.83 -35.75
C VAL A 23 31.44 1.87 -35.96
N ASN A 24 30.54 1.57 -36.89
CA ASN A 24 29.35 2.36 -37.11
C ASN A 24 28.33 2.02 -36.02
N VAL A 25 28.09 2.99 -35.13
CA VAL A 25 27.04 2.92 -34.11
C VAL A 25 26.11 4.09 -34.38
N PHE A 26 24.88 3.78 -34.84
CA PHE A 26 23.86 4.79 -35.17
C PHE A 26 24.33 5.91 -36.11
N TRP A 27 24.94 5.57 -37.25
CA TRP A 27 25.40 6.55 -38.26
C TRP A 27 26.52 7.49 -37.81
N SER A 28 27.14 7.16 -36.68
CA SER A 28 28.33 7.81 -36.13
C SER A 28 29.49 6.82 -36.08
N CYS A 29 30.70 7.29 -36.40
CA CYS A 29 31.92 6.49 -36.24
C CYS A 29 32.39 6.59 -34.79
N GLN A 30 32.34 5.49 -34.05
CA GLN A 30 32.92 5.39 -32.71
C GLN A 30 34.23 4.58 -32.75
N PHE A 31 35.27 5.07 -32.09
CA PHE A 31 36.58 4.42 -32.05
C PHE A 31 36.55 3.17 -31.16
N ILE A 32 37.20 2.10 -31.61
CA ILE A 32 37.53 0.91 -30.85
C ILE A 32 39.00 1.02 -30.45
N ALA A 33 39.24 0.79 -29.17
CA ALA A 33 40.37 1.23 -28.37
C ALA A 33 41.81 0.78 -28.75
N ARG A 34 42.13 0.39 -30.00
CA ARG A 34 43.52 0.04 -30.39
C ARG A 34 43.83 0.33 -31.84
N PRO A 35 44.93 1.05 -32.17
CA PRO A 35 45.35 1.20 -33.56
C PRO A 35 45.73 -0.16 -34.15
N SER A 36 45.36 -0.41 -35.41
CA SER A 36 45.71 -1.67 -36.08
C SER A 36 47.18 -1.64 -36.53
N ASN A 37 47.90 -2.76 -36.44
CA ASN A 37 49.32 -2.82 -36.82
C ASN A 37 49.57 -2.34 -38.28
N VAL A 38 48.59 -2.57 -39.17
CA VAL A 38 48.68 -2.19 -40.59
C VAL A 38 48.50 -0.67 -40.77
N SER A 39 47.56 -0.05 -40.04
CA SER A 39 47.36 1.41 -40.09
C SER A 39 48.51 2.17 -39.42
N LEU A 40 49.11 1.59 -38.36
CA LEU A 40 50.27 2.14 -37.68
C LEU A 40 51.53 2.12 -38.58
N GLN A 41 51.74 1.02 -39.32
CA GLN A 41 52.82 0.94 -40.31
C GLN A 41 52.64 1.98 -41.42
N HIS A 42 51.43 2.13 -41.95
CA HIS A 42 51.15 3.12 -42.99
C HIS A 42 51.37 4.56 -42.47
N TRP A 43 50.95 4.86 -41.23
CA TRP A 43 51.20 6.14 -40.58
C TRP A 43 52.69 6.46 -40.41
N GLN A 44 53.49 5.47 -39.98
CA GLN A 44 54.94 5.61 -39.86
C GLN A 44 55.61 5.83 -41.22
N GLN A 45 55.12 5.15 -42.28
CA GLN A 45 55.61 5.33 -43.65
C GLN A 45 55.32 6.72 -44.22
N MET A 46 54.27 7.41 -43.73
CA MET A 46 53.96 8.79 -44.08
C MET A 46 54.70 9.83 -43.23
N GLY A 47 55.69 9.42 -42.43
CA GLY A 47 56.45 10.32 -41.56
C GLY A 47 55.72 10.74 -40.27
N GLY A 48 54.68 9.98 -39.89
CA GLY A 48 53.90 10.23 -38.70
C GLY A 48 54.69 10.06 -37.39
N VAL A 49 54.33 10.84 -36.36
CA VAL A 49 54.94 10.74 -35.02
C VAL A 49 54.67 9.38 -34.37
N LYS A 50 55.58 8.90 -33.53
CA LYS A 50 55.42 7.64 -32.79
C LYS A 50 54.26 7.77 -31.79
N ILE A 51 53.22 6.97 -32.00
CA ILE A 51 52.05 6.90 -31.12
C ILE A 51 52.37 5.88 -30.03
N ASN A 52 52.38 6.32 -28.77
CA ASN A 52 52.63 5.43 -27.64
C ASN A 52 51.42 4.49 -27.48
N GLU A 53 51.61 3.19 -27.71
CA GLU A 53 50.59 2.14 -27.59
C GLU A 53 50.14 1.87 -26.14
N GLY A 54 50.70 2.62 -25.19
CA GLY A 54 50.38 2.64 -23.77
C GLY A 54 49.01 3.26 -23.53
N LEU A 55 47.97 2.48 -23.80
CA LEU A 55 46.59 2.76 -23.46
C LEU A 55 46.37 2.62 -21.94
N GLU A 56 47.22 3.23 -21.11
CA GLU A 56 47.07 3.26 -19.65
C GLU A 56 45.76 3.93 -19.26
N ILE A 57 45.35 4.97 -20.00
CA ILE A 57 44.13 5.72 -19.75
C ILE A 57 42.90 4.87 -20.04
N ASP A 58 42.83 4.15 -21.15
CA ASP A 58 41.68 3.31 -21.48
C ASP A 58 41.68 2.02 -20.64
N LYS A 59 42.86 1.46 -20.30
CA LYS A 59 42.95 0.33 -19.38
C LYS A 59 42.53 0.76 -17.96
N ALA A 60 42.88 1.96 -17.52
CA ALA A 60 42.40 2.53 -16.26
C ALA A 60 40.89 2.81 -16.32
N ILE A 61 40.39 3.40 -17.41
CA ILE A 61 38.96 3.68 -17.61
C ILE A 61 38.15 2.38 -17.68
N HIS A 62 38.57 1.39 -18.46
CA HIS A 62 37.91 0.08 -18.51
C HIS A 62 37.97 -0.64 -17.17
N ASN A 63 39.06 -0.51 -16.41
CA ASN A 63 39.22 -1.20 -15.13
C ASN A 63 38.47 -0.50 -13.99
N GLU A 64 38.38 0.84 -14.00
CA GLU A 64 37.56 1.63 -13.08
C GLU A 64 36.06 1.48 -13.39
N ILE A 65 35.69 1.52 -14.67
CA ILE A 65 34.33 1.25 -15.12
C ILE A 65 33.96 -0.20 -14.82
N ASN A 66 34.81 -1.21 -15.08
CA ASN A 66 34.48 -2.58 -14.70
C ASN A 66 34.49 -2.82 -13.19
N SER A 67 35.32 -2.16 -12.39
CA SER A 67 35.35 -2.41 -10.95
C SER A 67 34.04 -1.97 -10.29
N HIS A 68 33.55 -0.77 -10.61
CA HIS A 68 32.27 -0.26 -10.11
C HIS A 68 31.06 -0.87 -10.83
N SER A 69 31.14 -1.11 -12.15
CA SER A 69 30.02 -1.69 -12.90
C SER A 69 29.90 -3.20 -12.78
N ALA A 70 30.92 -3.94 -12.35
CA ALA A 70 30.78 -5.40 -12.14
C ALA A 70 29.81 -5.73 -11.01
N VAL A 71 29.81 -4.92 -9.95
CA VAL A 71 28.88 -5.05 -8.83
C VAL A 71 27.45 -4.71 -9.29
N LEU A 72 27.29 -3.61 -10.03
CA LEU A 72 25.99 -3.18 -10.54
C LEU A 72 25.43 -4.12 -11.62
N LYS A 73 26.28 -4.67 -12.50
CA LYS A 73 25.92 -5.71 -13.48
C LYS A 73 25.48 -7.00 -12.81
N ARG A 74 26.13 -7.41 -11.72
CA ARG A 74 25.69 -8.57 -10.92
C ARG A 74 24.32 -8.30 -10.28
N TYR A 75 24.12 -7.14 -9.66
CA TYR A 75 22.80 -6.78 -9.11
C TYR A 75 21.71 -6.69 -10.18
N MET A 76 22.00 -6.12 -11.34
CA MET A 76 21.05 -6.07 -12.46
C MET A 76 20.74 -7.45 -13.03
N ALA A 77 21.72 -8.37 -13.08
CA ALA A 77 21.49 -9.76 -13.50
C ALA A 77 20.60 -10.52 -12.49
N ASP A 78 20.82 -10.31 -11.19
CA ASP A 78 19.99 -10.89 -10.13
C ASP A 78 18.56 -10.30 -10.13
N ILE A 79 18.42 -8.99 -10.35
CA ILE A 79 17.10 -8.35 -10.52
C ILE A 79 16.40 -8.86 -11.78
N GLY A 80 17.12 -9.04 -12.89
CA GLY A 80 16.57 -9.60 -14.12
C GLY A 80 16.04 -11.03 -13.93
N LYS A 81 16.71 -11.84 -13.11
CA LYS A 81 16.26 -13.19 -12.76
C LYS A 81 15.09 -13.19 -11.77
N ALA A 82 15.07 -12.25 -10.83
CA ALA A 82 14.04 -12.13 -9.80
C ALA A 82 12.85 -11.24 -10.19
N TRP A 83 12.85 -10.65 -11.40
CA TRP A 83 11.85 -9.69 -11.85
C TRP A 83 10.39 -10.17 -11.73
N PRO A 84 10.04 -11.44 -12.07
CA PRO A 84 8.66 -11.91 -11.89
C PRO A 84 8.24 -11.93 -10.42
N VAL A 85 9.13 -12.32 -9.51
CA VAL A 85 8.86 -12.38 -8.07
C VAL A 85 8.72 -10.97 -7.49
N LEU A 86 9.54 -10.02 -7.95
CA LEU A 86 9.44 -8.61 -7.56
C LEU A 86 8.13 -7.97 -8.01
N ILE A 87 7.67 -8.23 -9.24
CA ILE A 87 6.38 -7.73 -9.71
C ILE A 87 5.23 -8.35 -8.90
N VAL A 88 5.26 -9.66 -8.68
CA VAL A 88 4.15 -10.37 -8.01
C VAL A 88 4.10 -10.03 -6.52
N CYS A 89 5.20 -10.19 -5.79
CA CYS A 89 5.25 -10.01 -4.35
C CYS A 89 5.38 -8.54 -3.92
N GLY A 90 6.10 -7.72 -4.70
CA GLY A 90 6.30 -6.30 -4.40
C GLY A 90 5.28 -5.36 -5.04
N GLY A 91 4.63 -5.77 -6.12
CA GLY A 91 3.65 -4.95 -6.85
C GLY A 91 2.21 -5.44 -6.67
N ILE A 92 1.87 -6.54 -7.35
CA ILE A 92 0.47 -6.96 -7.51
C ILE A 92 -0.15 -7.40 -6.19
N LEU A 93 0.52 -8.25 -5.42
CA LEU A 93 0.00 -8.80 -4.17
C LEU A 93 -0.34 -7.72 -3.11
N PRO A 94 0.56 -6.76 -2.78
CA PRO A 94 0.26 -5.72 -1.81
C PRO A 94 -0.82 -4.75 -2.31
N LEU A 95 -0.86 -4.46 -3.61
CA LEU A 95 -1.94 -3.64 -4.19
C LEU A 95 -3.30 -4.34 -4.06
N PHE A 96 -3.35 -5.64 -4.34
CA PHE A 96 -4.58 -6.41 -4.21
C PHE A 96 -5.05 -6.47 -2.76
N LEU A 97 -4.13 -6.70 -1.81
CA LEU A 97 -4.43 -6.69 -0.39
C LEU A 97 -4.92 -5.32 0.08
N SER A 98 -4.34 -4.23 -0.44
CA SER A 98 -4.75 -2.86 -0.15
C SER A 98 -6.17 -2.55 -0.65
N VAL A 99 -6.51 -2.97 -1.87
CA VAL A 99 -7.86 -2.80 -2.43
C VAL A 99 -8.90 -3.61 -1.63
N ILE A 100 -8.59 -4.87 -1.32
CA ILE A 100 -9.45 -5.71 -0.46
C ILE A 100 -9.67 -5.03 0.89
N TRP A 101 -8.60 -4.51 1.50
CA TRP A 101 -8.68 -3.81 2.78
C TRP A 101 -9.57 -2.56 2.71
N LEU A 102 -9.44 -1.74 1.67
CA LEU A 102 -10.29 -0.57 1.48
C LEU A 102 -11.76 -0.93 1.24
N LEU A 103 -12.03 -2.03 0.51
CA LEU A 103 -13.38 -2.57 0.34
C LEU A 103 -13.95 -3.08 1.68
N LEU A 104 -13.12 -3.73 2.49
CA LEU A 104 -13.47 -4.19 3.83
C LEU A 104 -13.86 -3.00 4.71
N ILE A 105 -13.04 -1.94 4.75
CA ILE A 105 -13.40 -0.71 5.46
C ILE A 105 -14.72 -0.14 4.93
N ARG A 106 -14.89 -0.03 3.60
CA ARG A 106 -16.10 0.54 3.01
C ARG A 106 -17.37 -0.24 3.37
N HIS A 107 -17.28 -1.57 3.49
CA HIS A 107 -18.45 -2.41 3.81
C HIS A 107 -18.71 -2.51 5.32
N PHE A 108 -17.68 -2.58 6.14
CA PHE A 108 -17.82 -2.77 7.59
C PHE A 108 -18.09 -1.45 8.36
N VAL A 109 -17.59 -0.32 7.87
CA VAL A 109 -17.83 1.01 8.47
C VAL A 109 -19.31 1.38 8.56
N PRO A 110 -20.15 1.21 7.52
CA PRO A 110 -21.57 1.49 7.65
C PRO A 110 -22.27 0.49 8.57
N GLY A 111 -21.77 -0.73 8.77
CA GLY A 111 -22.41 -1.73 9.66
C GLY A 111 -22.20 -1.46 11.16
N MET A 112 -21.02 -0.99 11.55
CA MET A 112 -20.66 -0.73 12.96
C MET A 112 -21.67 0.15 13.73
N PRO A 113 -22.09 1.33 13.23
CA PRO A 113 -23.02 2.18 13.97
C PRO A 113 -24.42 1.58 14.09
N TRP A 114 -24.88 0.77 13.12
CA TRP A 114 -26.17 0.08 13.23
C TRP A 114 -26.15 -0.95 14.36
N ILE A 115 -25.08 -1.73 14.46
CA ILE A 115 -24.91 -2.71 15.54
C ILE A 115 -24.86 -1.99 16.90
N THR A 116 -24.11 -0.89 17.01
CA THR A 116 -24.03 -0.12 18.26
C THR A 116 -25.38 0.50 18.67
N VAL A 117 -26.13 1.09 17.73
CA VAL A 117 -27.46 1.66 18.00
C VAL A 117 -28.45 0.57 18.43
N ALA A 118 -28.44 -0.59 17.75
CA ALA A 118 -29.29 -1.71 18.10
C ALA A 118 -28.97 -2.25 19.50
N LEU A 119 -27.69 -2.50 19.79
CA LEU A 119 -27.24 -3.00 21.09
C LEU A 119 -27.58 -2.02 22.22
N PHE A 120 -27.33 -0.73 22.01
CA PHE A 120 -27.64 0.29 23.02
C PHE A 120 -29.13 0.39 23.31
N ASN A 121 -29.99 0.35 22.29
CA ASN A 121 -31.45 0.36 22.48
C ASN A 121 -31.96 -0.91 23.19
N VAL A 122 -31.44 -2.09 22.84
CA VAL A 122 -31.79 -3.34 23.53
C VAL A 122 -31.35 -3.29 25.01
N LEU A 123 -30.16 -2.78 25.28
CA LEU A 123 -29.60 -2.72 26.63
C LEU A 123 -30.36 -1.70 27.50
N ILE A 124 -30.70 -0.52 26.99
CA ILE A 124 -31.46 0.45 27.78
C ILE A 124 -32.88 -0.04 28.05
N LEU A 125 -33.51 -0.74 27.09
CA LEU A 125 -34.82 -1.37 27.30
C LEU A 125 -34.76 -2.50 28.32
N SER A 126 -33.71 -3.34 28.29
CA SER A 126 -33.57 -4.44 29.26
C SER A 126 -33.34 -3.93 30.68
N VAL A 127 -32.50 -2.90 30.85
CA VAL A 127 -32.25 -2.26 32.15
C VAL A 127 -33.54 -1.61 32.67
N THR A 128 -34.27 -0.90 31.82
CA THR A 128 -35.55 -0.29 32.23
C THR A 128 -36.55 -1.36 32.63
N MET A 129 -36.72 -2.41 31.83
CA MET A 129 -37.58 -3.56 32.17
C MET A 129 -37.20 -4.17 33.52
N PHE A 130 -35.90 -4.34 33.81
CA PHE A 130 -35.43 -4.85 35.09
C PHE A 130 -35.87 -3.98 36.29
N PHE A 131 -35.83 -2.65 36.16
CA PHE A 131 -36.35 -1.75 37.21
C PHE A 131 -37.88 -1.86 37.37
N TYR A 132 -38.63 -2.08 36.29
CA TYR A 132 -40.07 -2.32 36.35
C TYR A 132 -40.42 -3.63 37.06
N LEU A 133 -39.64 -4.69 36.83
CA LEU A 133 -39.77 -5.97 37.54
C LEU A 133 -39.53 -5.76 39.04
N LYS A 134 -38.45 -5.06 39.40
CA LYS A 134 -38.11 -4.81 40.80
C LYS A 134 -39.11 -3.88 41.51
N ALA A 135 -39.70 -2.93 40.78
CA ALA A 135 -40.74 -2.03 41.30
C ALA A 135 -42.09 -2.71 41.60
N GLY A 136 -42.26 -3.97 41.18
CA GLY A 136 -43.48 -4.76 41.38
C GLY A 136 -44.66 -4.26 40.55
N TRP A 137 -44.41 -3.60 39.41
CA TRP A 137 -45.46 -3.16 38.48
C TRP A 137 -45.84 -4.22 37.46
N ILE A 138 -44.92 -5.14 37.12
CA ILE A 138 -45.26 -6.39 36.45
C ILE A 138 -45.72 -7.38 37.52
N GLY A 139 -46.93 -7.95 37.36
CA GLY A 139 -47.50 -8.91 38.32
C GLY A 139 -46.64 -10.15 38.48
N ASN A 140 -46.53 -10.64 39.72
CA ASN A 140 -45.72 -11.81 40.07
C ASN A 140 -46.07 -13.05 39.23
N ASP A 141 -47.35 -13.22 38.85
CA ASP A 141 -47.84 -14.34 38.04
C ASP A 141 -47.23 -14.45 36.63
N ALA A 142 -46.68 -13.35 36.08
CA ALA A 142 -46.06 -13.36 34.76
C ALA A 142 -44.56 -13.73 34.79
N VAL A 143 -43.93 -13.78 35.98
CA VAL A 143 -42.46 -13.85 36.11
C VAL A 143 -41.99 -14.95 37.08
N THR A 144 -42.83 -15.37 38.02
CA THR A 144 -42.59 -16.52 38.91
C THR A 144 -42.23 -17.83 38.20
N PRO A 145 -42.76 -18.21 37.02
CA PRO A 145 -42.35 -19.45 36.37
C PRO A 145 -40.90 -19.44 35.84
N ILE A 146 -40.25 -18.27 35.74
CA ILE A 146 -38.90 -18.11 35.16
C ILE A 146 -37.85 -17.73 36.21
N VAL A 147 -38.24 -17.03 37.28
CA VAL A 147 -37.34 -16.50 38.32
C VAL A 147 -37.33 -17.35 39.60
N GLY A 148 -38.28 -18.29 39.74
CA GLY A 148 -38.42 -19.12 40.95
C GLY A 148 -39.18 -18.40 42.07
N GLU A 149 -39.70 -19.17 43.02
CA GLU A 149 -40.46 -18.67 44.17
C GLU A 149 -39.65 -17.60 44.93
N HIS A 150 -40.26 -16.46 45.24
CA HIS A 150 -39.60 -15.38 45.97
C HIS A 150 -39.29 -15.85 47.40
N ASP A 151 -38.03 -15.73 47.84
CA ASP A 151 -37.64 -16.13 49.20
C ASP A 151 -38.50 -15.42 50.24
N PRO A 152 -39.19 -16.13 51.16
CA PRO A 152 -40.14 -15.55 52.10
C PRO A 152 -39.47 -14.66 53.16
N TYR A 153 -38.14 -14.61 53.22
CA TYR A 153 -37.36 -13.86 54.22
C TYR A 153 -36.86 -12.48 53.73
N ILE A 154 -37.06 -12.14 52.45
CA ILE A 154 -36.71 -10.81 51.92
C ILE A 154 -37.92 -9.86 51.95
N HIS A 155 -38.18 -9.28 53.11
CA HIS A 155 -39.21 -8.25 53.25
C HIS A 155 -38.67 -6.89 52.77
N VAL A 156 -39.08 -6.46 51.58
CA VAL A 156 -38.77 -5.12 51.08
C VAL A 156 -39.64 -4.10 51.81
N TYR A 157 -39.03 -3.25 52.64
CA TYR A 157 -39.73 -2.17 53.35
C TYR A 157 -40.36 -1.18 52.35
N GLY A 158 -41.57 -0.67 52.66
CA GLY A 158 -42.31 0.24 51.77
C GLY A 158 -41.56 1.52 51.37
N ARG A 159 -40.57 1.96 52.18
CA ARG A 159 -39.68 3.09 51.83
C ARG A 159 -38.71 2.75 50.70
N GLU A 160 -38.10 1.57 50.75
CA GLU A 160 -37.23 1.05 49.67
C GLU A 160 -38.02 0.87 48.37
N LEU A 161 -39.28 0.44 48.47
CA LEU A 161 -40.18 0.27 47.33
C LEU A 161 -40.50 1.61 46.63
N ASN A 162 -40.65 2.70 47.39
CA ASN A 162 -40.87 4.02 46.82
C ASN A 162 -39.62 4.56 46.11
N HIS A 163 -38.42 4.27 46.64
CA HIS A 163 -37.16 4.63 45.99
C HIS A 163 -36.97 3.91 44.65
N ILE A 164 -37.20 2.60 44.58
CA ILE A 164 -37.09 1.86 43.31
C ILE A 164 -38.14 2.28 42.28
N ARG A 165 -39.35 2.66 42.71
CA ARG A 165 -40.39 3.21 41.82
C ARG A 165 -40.00 4.57 41.26
N ALA A 166 -39.44 5.44 42.10
CA ALA A 166 -38.91 6.73 41.65
C ALA A 166 -37.76 6.54 40.65
N THR A 167 -36.86 5.58 40.89
CA THR A 167 -35.79 5.22 39.96
C THR A 167 -36.35 4.67 38.65
N ALA A 168 -37.38 3.81 38.67
CA ALA A 168 -38.00 3.29 37.45
C ALA A 168 -38.59 4.40 36.56
N ILE A 169 -39.28 5.38 37.16
CA ILE A 169 -39.82 6.55 36.44
C ILE A 169 -38.70 7.44 35.89
N LEU A 170 -37.60 7.62 36.63
CA LEU A 170 -36.44 8.35 36.11
C LEU A 170 -35.86 7.60 34.88
N MET A 171 -35.69 6.28 34.99
CA MET A 171 -35.15 5.46 33.91
C MET A 171 -36.02 5.46 32.66
N THR A 172 -37.34 5.61 32.79
CA THR A 172 -38.23 5.72 31.62
C THR A 172 -38.08 7.04 30.89
N ILE A 173 -37.91 8.14 31.63
CA ILE A 173 -37.61 9.45 31.04
C ILE A 173 -36.28 9.37 30.28
N VAL A 174 -35.25 8.79 30.90
CA VAL A 174 -33.94 8.58 30.26
C VAL A 174 -34.06 7.70 29.02
N THR A 175 -34.84 6.62 29.08
CA THR A 175 -35.09 5.72 27.94
C THR A 175 -35.81 6.44 26.81
N ALA A 176 -36.81 7.27 27.11
CA ALA A 176 -37.53 8.06 26.11
C ALA A 176 -36.59 9.06 25.40
N PHE A 177 -35.79 9.81 26.15
CA PHE A 177 -34.78 10.71 25.57
C PHE A 177 -33.74 9.95 24.74
N SER A 178 -33.30 8.79 25.23
CA SER A 178 -32.36 7.90 24.55
C SER A 178 -32.91 7.40 23.21
N ILE A 179 -34.18 6.97 23.18
CA ILE A 179 -34.85 6.52 21.95
C ILE A 179 -34.99 7.68 20.96
N LEU A 180 -35.41 8.87 21.41
CA LEU A 180 -35.49 10.07 20.55
C LEU A 180 -34.13 10.45 19.95
N ALA A 181 -33.07 10.40 20.76
CA ALA A 181 -31.71 10.61 20.29
C ALA A 181 -31.28 9.54 19.28
N SER A 182 -31.60 8.27 19.53
CA SER A 182 -31.29 7.16 18.62
C SER A 182 -31.97 7.33 17.26
N ILE A 183 -33.22 7.78 17.22
CA ILE A 183 -33.96 8.07 15.97
C ILE A 183 -33.27 9.21 15.20
N ALA A 184 -32.85 10.27 15.89
CA ALA A 184 -32.12 11.37 15.25
C ALA A 184 -30.77 10.92 14.67
N ILE A 185 -30.05 10.03 15.36
CA ILE A 185 -28.78 9.46 14.90
C ILE A 185 -29.01 8.54 13.70
N VAL A 186 -30.01 7.65 13.72
CA VAL A 186 -30.36 6.77 12.59
C VAL A 186 -30.68 7.59 11.34
N ARG A 187 -31.41 8.71 11.48
CA ARG A 187 -31.70 9.60 10.36
C ARG A 187 -30.42 10.21 9.76
N ARG A 188 -29.44 10.59 10.59
CA ARG A 188 -28.13 11.07 10.11
C ARG A 188 -27.31 9.96 9.45
N ILE A 189 -27.32 8.75 10.00
CA ILE A 189 -26.63 7.60 9.42
C ILE A 189 -27.23 7.29 8.04
N LEU A 190 -28.56 7.20 7.92
CA LEU A 190 -29.24 6.96 6.64
C LEU A 190 -28.90 8.01 5.58
N MET A 191 -28.84 9.30 5.95
CA MET A 191 -28.42 10.36 5.03
C MET A 191 -26.95 10.23 4.61
N ALA A 192 -26.07 9.79 5.51
CA ALA A 192 -24.66 9.60 5.22
C ALA A 192 -24.35 8.31 4.44
N THR A 193 -25.17 7.26 4.57
CA THR A 193 -24.98 5.96 3.90
C THR A 193 -25.77 5.80 2.60
N SER A 194 -26.66 6.73 2.25
CA SER A 194 -27.52 6.66 1.04
C SER A 194 -26.87 7.21 -0.24
N VAL A 195 -25.54 7.09 -0.37
CA VAL A 195 -24.77 7.54 -1.55
C VAL A 195 -24.42 6.38 -2.45
#